data_AF-A0A1J5P2T0-F1
#
_entry.id   AF-A0A1J5P2T0-F1
#
_cell.length_a   1.000
_cell.length_b   1.000
_cell.length_c   1.000
_cell.angle_alpha   90.00
_cell.angle_beta   90.00
_cell.angle_gamma   90.00
#
_symmetry.space_group_name_H-M   'P 1'
#
loop_
_entity.id
_entity.type
_entity.pdbx_description
1 polymer ?
#
loop_
_entity_poly.entity_id
_entity_poly.type
_entity_poly.pdbx_seq_one_letter_code
_entity_poly.pdbx_strand_id
1 'polypeptide(L)'
;MHPALLRALLGEGYFSRQPPKSTGRDDFHPAWLQRHLAALEQPLPPVDVQATLSALTAGSVADALLQAMPQVAELVVCGGGARNTDLLNRLSEALPGVPCTPSDAHGLPAEQVEAVAFAWLAQQTLHGLPGNLPAVTGAAGPRVLGAIYPA
;
A
#
# COMPACT_ATOMS: atom_id res chain seq x y z
N MET A 1 -12.35 -12.84 12.08
CA MET A 1 -12.38 -12.31 10.70
C MET A 1 -13.71 -12.71 10.07
N HIS A 2 -14.38 -11.82 9.34
CA HIS A 2 -15.69 -12.08 8.74
C HIS A 2 -15.60 -12.21 7.19
N PRO A 3 -15.72 -13.42 6.62
CA PRO A 3 -15.47 -13.65 5.19
C PRO A 3 -16.36 -12.86 4.23
N ALA A 4 -17.64 -12.69 4.56
CA ALA A 4 -18.58 -11.97 3.70
C ALA A 4 -18.28 -10.46 3.68
N LEU A 5 -17.82 -9.90 4.81
CA LEU A 5 -17.40 -8.50 4.86
C LEU A 5 -16.12 -8.32 4.03
N LEU A 6 -15.12 -9.21 4.19
CA LEU A 6 -13.90 -9.16 3.38
C LEU A 6 -14.20 -9.14 1.87
N ARG A 7 -15.09 -10.03 1.42
CA ARG A 7 -15.50 -10.11 0.02
C ARG A 7 -16.20 -8.83 -0.46
N ALA A 8 -17.06 -8.23 0.36
CA ALA A 8 -17.72 -6.98 0.04
C ALA A 8 -16.71 -5.82 -0.11
N LEU A 9 -15.74 -5.73 0.80
CA LEU A 9 -14.70 -4.70 0.76
C LEU A 9 -13.76 -4.87 -0.46
N LEU A 10 -13.33 -6.10 -0.77
CA LEU A 10 -12.53 -6.38 -1.97
C LEU A 10 -13.30 -6.14 -3.29
N GLY A 11 -14.63 -6.10 -3.22
CA GLY A 11 -15.49 -5.76 -4.36
C GLY A 11 -15.49 -4.27 -4.74
N GLU A 12 -14.83 -3.41 -3.96
CA GLU A 12 -14.70 -1.98 -4.29
C GLU A 12 -13.96 -1.77 -5.62
N GLY A 13 -14.49 -0.87 -6.45
CA GLY A 13 -13.99 -0.64 -7.80
C GLY A 13 -12.51 -0.22 -7.88
N TYR A 14 -11.94 0.32 -6.79
CA TYR A 14 -10.51 0.63 -6.73
C TYR A 14 -9.62 -0.61 -6.92
N PHE A 15 -9.99 -1.75 -6.33
CA PHE A 15 -9.14 -2.94 -6.33
C PHE A 15 -9.00 -3.54 -7.73
N SER A 16 -10.05 -3.49 -8.56
CA SER A 16 -10.04 -4.01 -9.94
C SER A 16 -9.40 -3.08 -10.98
N ARG A 17 -9.14 -1.80 -10.65
CA ARG A 17 -8.47 -0.86 -11.56
C ARG A 17 -7.04 -1.30 -11.87
N GLN A 18 -6.62 -1.18 -13.13
CA GLN A 18 -5.22 -1.38 -13.55
C GLN A 18 -4.36 -0.15 -13.19
N PRO A 19 -3.04 -0.32 -12.97
CA PRO A 19 -2.12 0.81 -12.85
C PRO A 19 -2.03 1.62 -14.17
N PRO A 20 -1.68 2.92 -14.11
CA PRO A 20 -1.35 3.69 -12.92
C PRO A 20 -2.60 4.06 -12.10
N LYS A 21 -2.52 3.89 -10.78
CA LYS A 21 -3.60 4.26 -9.84
C LYS A 21 -3.02 4.68 -8.50
N SER A 22 -3.71 5.60 -7.83
CA SER A 22 -3.44 6.04 -6.46
C SER A 22 -4.76 6.20 -5.71
N THR A 23 -4.70 6.20 -4.39
CA THR A 23 -5.86 6.36 -3.50
C THR A 23 -5.46 7.09 -2.23
N GLY A 24 -6.42 7.40 -1.38
CA GLY A 24 -6.21 8.03 -0.09
C GLY A 24 -7.48 8.01 0.76
N ARG A 25 -7.59 9.02 1.64
CA ARG A 25 -8.72 9.16 2.56
C ARG A 25 -10.03 9.55 1.88
N ASP A 26 -9.97 9.94 0.60
CA ASP A 26 -11.17 10.22 -0.19
C ASP A 26 -11.92 8.94 -0.57
N ASP A 27 -11.21 7.80 -0.69
CA ASP A 27 -11.81 6.50 -1.03
C ASP A 27 -12.04 5.62 0.21
N PHE A 28 -11.01 5.51 1.07
CA PHE A 28 -11.00 4.58 2.21
C PHE A 28 -11.02 5.37 3.53
N HIS A 29 -12.21 5.48 4.13
CA HIS A 29 -12.45 6.29 5.33
C HIS A 29 -13.52 5.67 6.25
N PRO A 30 -13.71 6.17 7.49
CA PRO A 30 -14.66 5.56 8.44
C PRO A 30 -16.10 5.45 7.94
N ALA A 31 -16.62 6.50 7.27
CA ALA A 31 -17.96 6.45 6.69
C ALA A 31 -18.08 5.45 5.52
N TRP A 32 -17.01 5.18 4.77
CA TRP A 32 -16.97 4.11 3.78
C TRP A 32 -17.16 2.75 4.46
N LEU A 33 -16.38 2.46 5.50
CA LEU A 33 -16.49 1.21 6.26
C LEU A 33 -17.88 1.07 6.90
N GLN A 34 -18.42 2.16 7.45
CA GLN A 34 -19.73 2.15 8.12
C GLN A 34 -20.86 1.74 7.17
N ARG A 35 -20.80 2.11 5.89
CA ARG A 35 -21.80 1.66 4.89
C ARG A 35 -21.79 0.15 4.72
N HIS A 36 -20.60 -0.46 4.67
CA HIS A 36 -20.46 -1.92 4.59
C HIS A 36 -20.93 -2.62 5.86
N LEU A 37 -20.62 -2.08 7.03
CA LEU A 37 -21.07 -2.63 8.30
C LEU A 37 -22.59 -2.52 8.48
N ALA A 38 -23.20 -1.42 8.05
CA ALA A 38 -24.64 -1.20 8.13
C ALA A 38 -25.45 -2.09 7.17
N ALA A 39 -24.82 -2.65 6.13
CA ALA A 39 -25.45 -3.59 5.22
C ALA A 39 -25.47 -5.04 5.75
N LEU A 40 -24.83 -5.31 6.89
CA LEU A 40 -24.84 -6.62 7.53
C LEU A 40 -26.14 -6.82 8.31
N GLU A 41 -26.67 -8.04 8.30
CA GLU A 41 -27.89 -8.39 9.05
C GLU A 41 -27.71 -8.24 10.57
N GLN A 42 -26.48 -8.42 11.05
CA GLN A 42 -26.13 -8.35 12.46
C GLN A 42 -24.82 -7.57 12.67
N PRO A 43 -24.71 -6.81 13.76
CA PRO A 43 -23.47 -6.12 14.10
C PRO A 43 -22.38 -7.14 14.41
N LEU A 44 -21.16 -6.87 13.91
CA LEU A 44 -20.00 -7.71 14.16
C LEU A 44 -19.25 -7.28 15.42
N PRO A 45 -18.61 -8.22 16.13
CA PRO A 45 -17.63 -7.89 17.15
C PRO A 45 -16.52 -7.00 16.57
N PRO A 46 -16.07 -5.94 17.28
CA PRO A 46 -15.00 -5.07 16.79
C PRO A 46 -13.71 -5.81 16.41
N VAL A 47 -13.38 -6.90 17.13
CA VAL A 47 -12.24 -7.77 16.83
C VAL A 47 -12.34 -8.41 15.45
N ASP A 48 -13.55 -8.80 15.01
CA ASP A 48 -13.77 -9.38 13.70
C ASP A 48 -13.68 -8.34 12.59
N VAL A 49 -14.16 -7.12 12.85
CA VAL A 49 -13.97 -5.98 11.94
C VAL A 49 -12.49 -5.71 11.75
N GLN A 50 -11.72 -5.56 12.83
CA GLN A 50 -10.28 -5.27 12.76
C GLN A 50 -9.50 -6.38 12.06
N ALA A 51 -9.79 -7.65 12.36
CA ALA A 51 -9.17 -8.79 11.68
C ALA A 51 -9.51 -8.82 10.19
N THR A 52 -10.72 -8.40 9.81
CA THR A 52 -11.14 -8.29 8.40
C THR A 52 -10.42 -7.18 7.66
N LEU A 53 -10.19 -6.03 8.29
CA LEU A 53 -9.42 -4.93 7.70
C LEU A 53 -7.93 -5.28 7.52
N SER A 54 -7.35 -6.02 8.48
CA SER A 54 -5.98 -6.55 8.35
C SER A 54 -5.89 -7.53 7.18
N ALA A 55 -6.86 -8.44 7.06
CA ALA A 55 -6.95 -9.37 5.93
C ALA A 55 -7.17 -8.66 4.58
N LEU A 56 -8.00 -7.61 4.53
CA LEU A 56 -8.18 -6.76 3.35
C LEU A 56 -6.85 -6.16 2.88
N THR A 57 -6.06 -5.63 3.82
CA THR A 57 -4.76 -5.02 3.52
C THR A 57 -3.79 -6.05 2.94
N ALA A 58 -3.60 -7.19 3.62
CA ALA A 58 -2.69 -8.22 3.15
C ALA A 58 -3.12 -8.83 1.81
N GLY A 59 -4.40 -9.16 1.67
CA GLY A 59 -4.94 -9.76 0.45
C GLY A 59 -4.84 -8.83 -0.75
N SER A 60 -5.25 -7.56 -0.60
CA SER A 60 -5.19 -6.60 -1.71
C SER A 60 -3.76 -6.26 -2.15
N VAL A 61 -2.79 -6.25 -1.21
CA VAL A 61 -1.37 -6.11 -1.55
C VAL A 61 -0.87 -7.33 -2.32
N ALA A 62 -1.16 -8.54 -1.84
CA ALA A 62 -0.73 -9.78 -2.48
C ALA A 62 -1.31 -9.92 -3.90
N ASP A 63 -2.62 -9.69 -4.06
CA ASP A 63 -3.31 -9.76 -5.34
C ASP A 63 -2.70 -8.77 -6.35
N ALA A 64 -2.51 -7.52 -5.94
CA ALA A 64 -1.93 -6.50 -6.82
C ALA A 64 -0.48 -6.81 -7.21
N LEU A 65 0.32 -7.32 -6.25
CA LEU A 65 1.72 -7.69 -6.49
C LEU A 65 1.83 -8.85 -7.47
N LEU A 66 1.07 -9.94 -7.26
CA LEU A 66 1.09 -11.11 -8.13
C LEU A 66 0.53 -10.82 -9.52
N GLN A 67 -0.46 -9.92 -9.64
CA GLN A 67 -0.98 -9.49 -10.92
C GLN A 67 0.05 -8.69 -11.73
N ALA A 68 0.78 -7.78 -11.07
CA ALA A 68 1.77 -6.94 -11.74
C ALA A 68 3.10 -7.66 -11.99
N MET A 69 3.49 -8.56 -11.08
CA MET A 69 4.77 -9.26 -11.07
C MET A 69 4.59 -10.70 -10.57
N PRO A 70 4.15 -11.63 -11.44
CA PRO A 70 3.86 -13.02 -11.06
C PRO A 70 5.08 -13.81 -10.52
N GLN A 71 6.30 -13.34 -10.80
CA GLN A 71 7.56 -13.95 -10.38
C GLN A 71 8.30 -13.08 -9.36
N VAL A 72 7.55 -12.42 -8.45
CA VAL A 72 8.16 -11.61 -7.39
C VAL A 72 9.08 -12.46 -6.52
N ALA A 73 10.31 -11.99 -6.33
CA ALA A 73 11.33 -12.73 -5.58
C ALA A 73 11.35 -12.38 -4.08
N GLU A 74 10.95 -11.15 -3.72
CA GLU A 74 10.95 -10.65 -2.34
C GLU A 74 9.94 -9.50 -2.22
N LEU A 75 9.32 -9.39 -1.05
CA LEU A 75 8.54 -8.23 -0.62
C LEU A 75 9.30 -7.48 0.46
N VAL A 76 9.79 -6.29 0.13
CA VAL A 76 10.44 -5.38 1.10
C VAL A 76 9.40 -4.41 1.66
N VAL A 77 9.19 -4.44 2.98
CA VAL A 77 8.15 -3.65 3.67
C VAL A 77 8.77 -2.46 4.40
N CYS A 78 8.13 -1.29 4.29
CA CYS A 78 8.50 -0.08 5.02
C CYS A 78 7.26 0.62 5.63
N GLY A 79 7.49 1.74 6.31
CA GLY A 79 6.46 2.49 7.04
C GLY A 79 5.98 1.78 8.31
N GLY A 80 4.99 2.36 8.99
CA GLY A 80 4.50 1.83 10.27
C GLY A 80 3.93 0.41 10.20
N GLY A 81 3.44 -0.02 9.02
CA GLY A 81 2.96 -1.38 8.78
C GLY A 81 4.04 -2.45 8.98
N ALA A 82 5.32 -2.11 8.77
CA ALA A 82 6.44 -3.01 9.02
C ALA A 82 6.63 -3.38 10.51
N ARG A 83 5.97 -2.68 11.44
CA ARG A 83 5.96 -3.01 12.87
C ARG A 83 4.74 -3.84 13.29
N ASN A 84 3.81 -4.11 12.37
CA ASN A 84 2.60 -4.89 12.66
C ASN A 84 2.82 -6.38 12.36
N THR A 85 3.12 -7.16 13.40
CA THR A 85 3.37 -8.60 13.30
C THR A 85 2.19 -9.38 12.71
N ASP A 86 0.93 -9.05 13.04
CA ASP A 86 -0.24 -9.71 12.45
C ASP A 86 -0.32 -9.46 10.94
N LEU A 87 -0.08 -8.22 10.50
CA LEU A 87 -0.09 -7.87 9.09
C LEU A 87 1.05 -8.57 8.32
N LEU A 88 2.26 -8.60 8.88
CA LEU A 88 3.41 -9.29 8.25
C LEU A 88 3.18 -10.80 8.12
N ASN A 89 2.57 -11.43 9.13
CA ASN A 89 2.20 -12.85 9.08
C ASN A 89 1.17 -13.09 7.97
N ARG A 90 0.12 -12.25 7.87
CA ARG A 90 -0.90 -12.37 6.82
C ARG A 90 -0.32 -12.16 5.42
N LEU A 91 0.61 -11.21 5.25
CA LEU A 91 1.32 -11.00 3.99
C LEU A 91 2.12 -12.24 3.60
N SER A 92 2.81 -12.86 4.56
CA SER A 92 3.59 -14.08 4.35
C SER A 92 2.70 -15.28 4.00
N GLU A 93 1.51 -15.39 4.62
CA GLU A 93 0.50 -16.40 4.28
C GLU A 93 -0.09 -16.18 2.88
N ALA A 94 -0.32 -14.93 2.49
CA ALA A 94 -0.88 -14.57 1.18
C ALA A 94 0.14 -14.68 0.03
N LEU A 95 1.44 -14.65 0.33
CA LEU A 95 2.54 -14.73 -0.62
C LEU A 95 3.48 -15.90 -0.30
N PRO A 96 3.00 -17.17 -0.37
CA PRO A 96 3.80 -18.31 0.00
C PRO A 96 5.05 -18.41 -0.87
N GLY A 97 6.22 -18.49 -0.22
CA GLY A 97 7.52 -18.58 -0.90
C GLY A 97 8.14 -17.24 -1.28
N VAL A 98 7.47 -16.12 -1.04
CA VAL A 98 8.04 -14.77 -1.21
C VAL A 98 8.51 -14.29 0.17
N PRO A 99 9.82 -14.12 0.40
CA PRO A 99 10.32 -13.54 1.64
C PRO A 99 9.73 -12.15 1.87
N CYS A 100 9.18 -11.92 3.06
CA CYS A 100 8.65 -10.63 3.48
C CYS A 100 9.61 -10.03 4.51
N THR A 101 10.41 -9.05 4.10
CA THR A 101 11.50 -8.49 4.93
C THR A 101 11.31 -6.99 5.14
N PRO A 102 11.57 -6.45 6.34
CA PRO A 102 11.56 -5.00 6.52
C PRO A 102 12.77 -4.38 5.81
N SER A 103 12.63 -3.14 5.34
CA SER A 103 13.75 -2.40 4.71
C SER A 103 14.95 -2.20 5.64
N ASP A 104 14.77 -2.33 6.96
CA ASP A 104 15.83 -2.35 7.97
C ASP A 104 16.92 -3.39 7.61
N ALA A 105 16.52 -4.56 7.09
CA ALA A 105 17.45 -5.62 6.65
C ALA A 105 18.29 -5.22 5.42
N HIS A 106 17.84 -4.20 4.69
CA HIS A 106 18.51 -3.63 3.51
C HIS A 106 19.26 -2.33 3.84
N GLY A 107 19.43 -2.01 5.12
CA GLY A 107 20.21 -0.86 5.58
C GLY A 107 19.44 0.47 5.64
N LEU A 108 18.13 0.47 5.40
CA LEU A 108 17.30 1.66 5.49
C LEU A 108 16.15 1.44 6.48
N PRO A 109 16.13 2.11 7.65
CA PRO A 109 15.06 1.92 8.63
C PRO A 109 13.66 2.14 8.03
N ALA A 110 12.72 1.22 8.26
CA ALA A 110 11.38 1.25 7.68
C ALA A 110 10.65 2.58 7.84
N GLU A 111 10.83 3.25 8.98
CA GLU A 111 10.19 4.53 9.29
C GLU A 111 10.82 5.73 8.57
N GLN A 112 11.99 5.56 7.95
CA GLN A 112 12.75 6.65 7.33
C GLN A 112 12.69 6.64 5.79
N VAL A 113 12.12 5.60 5.18
CA VAL A 113 12.09 5.43 3.72
C VAL A 113 11.49 6.63 3.01
N GLU A 114 10.35 7.14 3.49
CA GLU A 114 9.69 8.31 2.87
C GLU A 114 10.53 9.58 3.02
N ALA A 115 11.09 9.83 4.20
CA ALA A 115 11.94 11.01 4.43
C ALA A 115 13.19 11.00 3.54
N VAL A 116 13.84 9.85 3.41
CA VAL A 116 14.99 9.66 2.51
C VAL A 116 14.58 9.83 1.04
N ALA A 117 13.40 9.33 0.64
CA ALA A 117 12.88 9.55 -0.71
C ALA A 117 12.67 11.05 -1.02
N PHE A 118 12.17 11.85 -0.08
CA PHE A 118 12.06 13.30 -0.27
C PHE A 118 13.42 14.00 -0.33
N ALA A 119 14.39 13.58 0.48
CA ALA A 119 15.76 14.10 0.40
C ALA A 119 16.39 13.81 -0.97
N TRP A 120 16.19 12.59 -1.49
CA TRP A 120 16.61 12.21 -2.84
C TRP A 120 15.89 13.03 -3.91
N LEU A 121 14.58 13.26 -3.79
CA LEU A 121 13.84 14.13 -4.72
C LEU A 121 14.39 15.56 -4.74
N ALA A 122 14.74 16.12 -3.58
CA ALA A 122 15.36 17.45 -3.52
C ALA A 122 16.71 17.48 -4.26
N GLN A 123 17.54 16.44 -4.12
CA GLN A 123 18.79 16.30 -4.89
C GLN A 123 18.51 16.26 -6.39
N GLN A 124 17.51 15.48 -6.83
CA GLN A 124 17.11 15.42 -8.24
C GLN A 124 16.68 16.79 -8.76
N THR A 125 15.89 17.54 -7.99
CA THR A 125 15.48 18.91 -8.35
C THR A 125 16.69 19.84 -8.52
N LEU A 126 17.64 19.81 -7.58
CA LEU A 126 18.84 20.64 -7.63
C LEU A 126 19.74 20.33 -8.83
N HIS A 127 19.77 19.08 -9.28
CA HIS A 127 20.51 18.65 -10.46
C HIS A 127 19.71 18.77 -11.78
N GLY A 128 18.46 19.23 -11.73
CA GLY A 128 17.58 19.30 -12.91
C GLY A 128 17.24 17.92 -13.49
N LEU A 129 17.27 16.86 -12.66
CA LEU A 129 17.01 15.48 -13.06
C LEU A 129 15.55 15.08 -12.77
N PRO A 130 14.97 14.14 -13.55
CA PRO A 130 13.63 13.65 -13.28
C PRO A 130 13.49 12.98 -11.91
N GLY A 131 12.36 13.22 -11.24
CA GLY A 131 12.00 12.57 -9.98
C GLY A 131 10.88 11.53 -10.12
N ASN A 132 10.20 11.46 -11.27
CA ASN A 132 9.14 10.50 -11.53
C ASN A 132 9.56 9.40 -12.52
N LEU A 133 8.77 8.32 -12.53
CA LEU A 133 8.81 7.30 -13.58
C LEU A 133 7.45 7.28 -14.31
N PRO A 134 7.38 7.63 -15.61
CA PRO A 134 6.14 7.65 -16.38
C PRO A 134 5.33 6.35 -16.33
N ALA A 135 6.01 5.20 -16.31
CA ALA A 135 5.37 3.89 -16.19
C ALA A 135 4.63 3.68 -14.85
N VAL A 136 5.00 4.42 -13.81
CA VAL A 136 4.36 4.37 -12.49
C VAL A 136 3.24 5.40 -12.38
N THR A 137 3.44 6.61 -12.90
CA THR A 137 2.51 7.74 -12.69
C THR A 137 1.54 7.99 -13.84
N GLY A 138 1.78 7.43 -15.03
CA GLY A 138 1.03 7.76 -16.25
C GLY A 138 1.36 9.13 -16.84
N ALA A 139 2.42 9.80 -16.37
CA ALA A 139 2.82 11.10 -16.92
C ALA A 139 3.26 10.95 -18.38
N ALA A 140 3.03 11.98 -19.21
CA ALA A 140 3.41 11.98 -20.63
C ALA A 140 4.94 11.87 -20.88
N GLY A 141 5.75 12.04 -19.83
CA GLY A 141 7.20 11.86 -19.88
C GLY A 141 7.86 12.17 -18.54
N PRO A 142 9.19 12.05 -18.46
CA PRO A 142 9.95 12.40 -17.27
C PRO A 142 9.79 13.88 -16.89
N ARG A 143 9.76 14.18 -15.60
CA ARG A 143 9.59 15.53 -15.04
C ARG A 143 10.52 15.72 -13.85
N VAL A 144 11.17 16.89 -13.81
CA VAL A 144 11.75 17.41 -12.57
C VAL A 144 10.58 17.72 -11.63
N LEU A 145 10.66 17.24 -10.40
CA LEU A 145 9.62 17.43 -9.40
C LEU A 145 10.04 18.50 -8.39
N GLY A 146 9.07 19.13 -7.71
CA GLY A 146 9.32 20.13 -6.68
C GLY A 146 9.61 21.53 -7.22
N ALA A 147 9.90 22.44 -6.29
CA ALA A 147 10.28 23.83 -6.54
C ALA A 147 11.37 24.25 -5.54
N ILE A 148 12.25 25.17 -5.95
CA ILE A 148 13.33 25.68 -5.11
C ILE A 148 12.87 26.98 -4.46
N TYR A 149 12.85 27.00 -3.13
CA TYR A 149 12.58 28.17 -2.31
C TYR A 149 13.90 28.61 -1.67
N PRO A 150 14.51 29.73 -2.11
CA PRO A 150 15.77 30.20 -1.54
C PRO A 150 15.65 30.47 -0.03
N ALA A 151 16.74 30.21 0.69
CA ALA A 151 16.83 30.43 2.13
C ALA A 151 16.74 31.90 2.53
#